data_AF-A0A1J5PK23-F1
#
_entry.id   AF-A0A1J5PK23-F1
#
_cell.length_a   1.000
_cell.length_b   1.000
_cell.length_c   1.000
_cell.angle_alpha   90.00
_cell.angle_beta   90.00
_cell.angle_gamma   90.00
#
_symmetry.space_group_name_H-M   'P 1'
#
loop_
_entity.id
_entity.type
_entity.pdbx_description
1 polymer ?
#
loop_
_entity_poly.entity_id
_entity_poly.type
_entity_poly.pdbx_seq_one_letter_code
_entity_poly.pdbx_strand_id
1 'polypeptide(L)'
;MKDGGVAALRLDKVRPAALIPYDKVADKVLAGWKAAETAKELKARADQIVAAVKGGAPLAASGKPEVVAPLVRSGFVDGAPATLLPAVFNMKAVGDMDVLQDGQTTYVLQLGSIAPSPADSADVVKARTALQDQASQGLATDSFELFASALVADTKISLDDNVIKAVNSQLH
;
A
#
# COMPACT_ATOMS: atom_id res chain seq x y z
N MET A 1 43.70 19.50 -25.16
CA MET A 1 44.33 18.77 -24.02
C MET A 1 43.93 19.55 -22.78
N LYS A 2 43.03 19.08 -21.91
CA LYS A 2 43.15 18.06 -20.85
C LYS A 2 42.57 18.79 -19.61
N ASP A 3 41.71 18.25 -18.75
CA ASP A 3 41.97 17.09 -17.91
C ASP A 3 40.67 16.37 -17.54
N GLY A 4 40.44 15.21 -18.19
CA GLY A 4 39.60 14.16 -17.63
C GLY A 4 40.36 13.48 -16.50
N GLY A 5 40.25 14.04 -15.29
CA GLY A 5 40.83 13.43 -14.09
C GLY A 5 39.95 12.28 -13.59
N VAL A 6 40.50 11.06 -13.56
CA VAL A 6 39.85 9.89 -12.95
C VAL A 6 40.27 9.81 -11.49
N ALA A 7 39.31 9.89 -10.57
CA ALA A 7 39.54 9.63 -9.15
C ALA A 7 39.26 8.15 -8.86
N ALA A 8 40.26 7.43 -8.37
CA ALA A 8 40.12 6.07 -7.88
C ALA A 8 40.30 6.07 -6.35
N LEU A 9 39.28 5.61 -5.62
CA LEU A 9 39.34 5.39 -4.18
C LEU A 9 39.57 3.91 -3.93
N ARG A 10 40.65 3.57 -3.22
CA ARG A 10 40.89 2.22 -2.72
C ARG A 10 40.58 2.19 -1.23
N LEU A 11 39.63 1.34 -0.84
CA LEU A 11 39.28 1.10 0.55
C LEU A 11 40.35 0.20 1.19
N ASP A 12 41.30 0.80 1.90
CA ASP A 12 42.41 0.03 2.51
C ASP A 12 41.96 -0.77 3.74
N LYS A 13 41.05 -0.24 4.56
CA LYS A 13 40.59 -0.93 5.78
C LYS A 13 39.27 -0.38 6.30
N VAL A 14 38.31 -1.25 6.61
CA VAL A 14 37.13 -0.91 7.40
C VAL A 14 37.44 -1.18 8.87
N ARG A 15 37.44 -0.14 9.69
CA ARG A 15 37.52 -0.31 11.15
C ARG A 15 36.11 -0.43 11.73
N PRO A 16 35.84 -1.41 12.60
CA PRO A 16 34.55 -1.48 13.30
C PRO A 16 34.37 -0.22 14.15
N ALA A 17 33.13 0.27 14.24
CA ALA A 17 32.80 1.40 15.10
C ALA A 17 33.19 1.04 16.55
N ALA A 18 33.99 1.90 17.19
CA ALA A 18 34.32 1.74 18.59
C ALA A 18 33.05 1.96 19.44
N LEU A 19 32.82 1.09 20.43
CA LEU A 19 31.72 1.32 21.38
C LEU A 19 31.95 2.64 22.12
N ILE A 20 30.88 3.41 22.27
CA ILE A 20 30.92 4.64 23.06
C ILE A 20 30.97 4.25 24.55
N PRO A 21 31.94 4.74 25.33
CA PRO A 21 32.00 4.49 26.77
C PRO A 21 30.71 4.85 27.51
N TYR A 22 30.32 4.05 28.51
CA TYR A 22 29.04 4.19 29.21
C TYR A 22 28.87 5.57 29.87
N ASP A 23 29.92 6.09 30.49
CA ASP A 23 29.99 7.45 31.06
C ASP A 23 29.60 8.54 30.05
N LYS A 24 29.85 8.32 28.76
CA LYS A 24 29.48 9.27 27.69
C LYS A 24 28.06 9.09 27.15
N VAL A 25 27.37 8.02 27.54
CA VAL A 25 25.99 7.72 27.09
C VAL A 25 25.03 7.46 28.25
N ALA A 26 25.45 7.55 29.50
CA ALA A 26 24.64 7.22 30.67
C ALA A 26 23.30 7.98 30.68
N ASP A 27 23.31 9.27 30.35
CA ASP A 27 22.09 10.08 30.23
C ASP A 27 21.17 9.60 29.11
N LYS A 28 21.72 9.18 27.96
CA LYS A 28 20.95 8.62 26.85
C LYS A 28 20.35 7.27 27.18
N VAL A 29 21.11 6.43 27.88
CA VAL A 29 20.64 5.12 28.37
C VAL A 29 19.52 5.31 29.38
N LEU A 30 19.68 6.23 30.34
CA LEU A 30 18.66 6.55 31.32
C LEU A 30 17.39 7.10 30.66
N ALA A 31 17.53 8.03 29.71
CA ALA A 31 16.40 8.56 28.95
C ALA A 31 15.67 7.47 28.15
N GLY A 32 16.42 6.61 27.46
CA GLY A 32 15.86 5.47 26.72
C GLY A 32 15.13 4.48 27.63
N TRP A 33 15.71 4.16 28.79
CA TRP A 33 15.08 3.30 29.79
C TRP A 33 13.79 3.91 30.35
N LYS A 34 13.80 5.20 30.71
CA LYS A 34 12.59 5.92 31.16
C LYS A 34 11.50 5.92 30.09
N ALA A 35 11.87 6.15 28.83
CA ALA A 35 10.91 6.12 27.73
C ALA A 35 10.31 4.71 27.54
N ALA A 36 11.13 3.67 27.60
CA ALA A 36 10.68 2.28 27.48
C ALA A 36 9.75 1.87 28.64
N GLU A 37 10.11 2.20 29.88
CA GLU A 37 9.27 1.87 31.04
C GLU A 37 7.95 2.65 31.00
N THR A 38 7.99 3.92 30.59
CA THR A 38 6.78 4.73 30.39
C THR A 38 5.86 4.10 29.34
N ALA A 39 6.41 3.69 28.20
CA ALA A 39 5.63 3.04 27.13
C ALA A 39 5.01 1.71 27.60
N LYS A 40 5.73 0.94 28.43
CA LYS A 40 5.24 -0.30 29.03
C LYS A 40 4.08 -0.04 29.99
N GLU A 41 4.19 0.94 30.88
CA GLU A 41 3.12 1.31 31.82
C GLU A 41 1.88 1.85 31.10
N LEU A 42 2.07 2.68 30.07
CA LEU A 42 0.97 3.16 29.23
C LEU A 42 0.25 2.02 28.50
N LYS A 43 0.99 1.03 27.99
CA LYS A 43 0.40 -0.16 27.40
C LYS A 43 -0.38 -0.97 28.43
N ALA A 44 0.18 -1.19 29.62
CA ALA A 44 -0.52 -1.91 30.68
C ALA A 44 -1.83 -1.21 31.07
N ARG A 45 -1.82 0.12 31.15
CA ARG A 45 -3.03 0.92 31.38
C ARG A 45 -4.04 0.78 30.25
N ALA A 46 -3.60 0.83 29.00
CA ALA A 46 -4.48 0.61 27.85
C ALA A 46 -5.12 -0.78 27.88
N ASP A 47 -4.35 -1.82 28.19
CA ASP A 47 -4.85 -3.19 28.30
C ASP A 47 -5.90 -3.32 29.43
N GLN A 48 -5.71 -2.61 30.56
CA GLN A 48 -6.71 -2.53 31.63
C GLN A 48 -8.02 -1.86 31.18
N ILE A 49 -7.94 -0.78 30.39
CA ILE A 49 -9.10 -0.10 29.82
C ILE A 49 -9.86 -1.04 28.90
N VAL A 50 -9.16 -1.73 28.00
CA VAL A 50 -9.75 -2.73 27.10
C VAL A 50 -10.46 -3.83 27.89
N ALA A 51 -9.83 -4.36 28.95
CA ALA A 51 -10.42 -5.37 29.80
C ALA A 51 -11.70 -4.87 30.50
N ALA A 52 -11.69 -3.64 31.02
CA ALA A 52 -12.86 -3.04 31.66
C ALA A 52 -14.02 -2.86 30.68
N VAL A 53 -13.74 -2.40 29.46
CA VAL A 53 -14.76 -2.21 28.42
C VAL A 53 -15.34 -3.55 27.96
N LYS A 54 -14.49 -4.56 27.76
CA LYS A 54 -14.96 -5.93 27.49
C LYS A 54 -15.77 -6.52 28.64
N GLY A 55 -15.50 -6.10 29.87
CA GLY A 55 -16.29 -6.43 31.06
C GLY A 55 -17.61 -5.67 31.18
N GLY A 56 -17.95 -4.80 30.23
CA GLY A 56 -19.22 -4.06 30.17
C GLY A 56 -19.14 -2.62 30.68
N ALA A 57 -17.97 -2.13 31.09
CA ALA A 57 -17.81 -0.71 31.40
C ALA A 57 -17.88 0.15 30.13
N PRO A 58 -18.48 1.35 30.16
CA PRO A 58 -18.42 2.25 29.02
C PRO A 58 -16.99 2.77 28.85
N LEU A 59 -16.52 2.89 27.60
CA LEU A 59 -15.19 3.47 27.30
C LEU A 59 -15.03 4.89 27.88
N ALA A 60 -16.13 5.64 27.92
CA ALA A 60 -16.21 6.97 28.53
C ALA A 60 -15.83 7.01 30.03
N ALA A 61 -15.85 5.87 30.73
CA ALA A 61 -15.39 5.80 32.12
C ALA A 61 -13.87 5.98 32.26
N SER A 62 -13.11 5.76 31.18
CA SER A 62 -11.65 5.87 31.17
C SER A 62 -11.14 7.22 30.66
N GLY A 63 -12.04 8.10 30.20
CA GLY A 63 -11.73 9.39 29.60
C GLY A 63 -12.79 9.80 28.58
N LYS A 64 -12.68 11.00 27.99
CA LYS A 64 -13.58 11.42 26.91
C LYS A 64 -13.09 10.83 25.58
N PRO A 65 -13.77 9.82 25.00
CA PRO A 65 -13.39 9.30 23.69
C PRO A 65 -13.69 10.35 22.61
N GLU A 66 -12.80 10.41 21.62
CA GLU A 66 -13.07 11.12 20.38
C GLU A 66 -13.87 10.23 19.44
N VAL A 67 -15.01 10.75 18.97
CA VAL A 67 -15.84 10.04 17.99
C VAL A 67 -15.48 10.58 16.62
N VAL A 68 -14.89 9.71 15.81
CA VAL A 68 -14.49 10.03 14.45
C VAL A 68 -15.63 9.64 13.50
N ALA A 69 -15.94 10.51 12.54
CA ALA A 69 -16.92 10.21 11.49
C ALA A 69 -16.47 8.98 10.66
N PRO A 70 -17.37 8.28 9.97
CA PRO A 70 -16.99 7.14 9.11
C PRO A 70 -15.91 7.52 8.09
N LEU A 71 -14.86 6.71 8.03
CA LEU A 71 -13.69 6.92 7.15
C LEU A 71 -13.56 5.79 6.13
N VAL A 72 -12.98 6.14 4.98
CA VAL A 72 -12.53 5.19 3.95
C VAL A 72 -11.07 4.80 4.19
N ARG A 73 -10.58 3.76 3.49
CA ARG A 73 -9.19 3.27 3.65
C ARG A 73 -8.10 4.30 3.32
N SER A 74 -8.43 5.30 2.50
CA SER A 74 -7.57 6.43 2.15
C SER A 74 -7.77 7.66 3.05
N GLY A 75 -8.60 7.55 4.08
CA GLY A 75 -8.87 8.65 5.01
C GLY A 75 -7.68 9.00 5.91
N PHE A 76 -7.88 9.99 6.77
CA PHE A 76 -6.89 10.41 7.75
C PHE A 76 -7.59 10.93 9.01
N VAL A 77 -6.96 10.76 10.16
CA VAL A 77 -7.39 11.33 11.45
C VAL A 77 -6.25 12.18 11.96
N ASP A 78 -6.52 13.45 12.25
CA ASP A 78 -5.51 14.37 12.74
C ASP A 78 -5.00 13.94 14.13
N GLY A 79 -3.68 14.00 14.34
CA GLY A 79 -3.04 13.55 15.58
C GLY A 79 -3.06 12.03 15.84
N ALA A 80 -3.58 11.22 14.92
CA ALA A 80 -3.56 9.76 15.02
C ALA A 80 -2.33 9.15 14.31
N PRO A 81 -1.88 7.96 14.75
CA PRO A 81 -0.77 7.29 14.12
C PRO A 81 -1.14 6.74 12.74
N ALA A 82 -0.17 6.64 11.83
CA ALA A 82 -0.37 6.09 10.49
C ALA A 82 -0.85 4.63 10.49
N THR A 83 -0.61 3.91 11.59
CA THR A 83 -1.07 2.53 11.82
C THR A 83 -2.55 2.44 12.22
N LEU A 84 -3.21 3.57 12.51
CA LEU A 84 -4.61 3.61 12.95
C LEU A 84 -5.56 2.99 11.91
N LEU A 85 -5.55 3.49 10.67
CA LEU A 85 -6.48 2.97 9.66
C LEU A 85 -6.23 1.50 9.32
N PRO A 86 -4.99 1.03 9.08
CA PRO A 86 -4.72 -0.38 8.89
C PRO A 86 -5.25 -1.27 10.03
N ALA A 87 -5.09 -0.84 11.29
CA ALA A 87 -5.58 -1.58 12.44
C ALA A 87 -7.11 -1.66 12.49
N VAL A 88 -7.79 -0.51 12.32
CA VAL A 88 -9.26 -0.44 12.33
C VAL A 88 -9.88 -1.28 11.20
N PHE A 89 -9.29 -1.25 10.00
CA PHE A 89 -9.78 -2.06 8.87
C PHE A 89 -9.47 -3.57 8.98
N ASN A 90 -8.60 -3.97 9.91
CA ASN A 90 -8.35 -5.38 10.25
C ASN A 90 -9.29 -5.91 11.36
N MET A 91 -10.02 -5.02 12.06
CA MET A 91 -11.05 -5.42 13.02
C MET A 91 -12.25 -6.05 12.31
N LYS A 92 -12.92 -6.99 12.97
CA LYS A 92 -13.94 -7.85 12.33
C LYS A 92 -15.35 -7.50 12.75
N ALA A 93 -15.54 -7.04 13.99
CA ALA A 93 -16.85 -6.79 14.56
C ALA A 93 -16.92 -5.41 15.23
N VAL A 94 -18.12 -4.80 15.16
CA VAL A 94 -18.40 -3.57 15.92
C VAL A 94 -18.19 -3.85 17.40
N GLY A 95 -17.47 -2.95 18.07
CA GLY A 95 -17.04 -3.10 19.45
C GLY A 95 -15.67 -3.76 19.62
N ASP A 96 -15.05 -4.30 18.55
CA ASP A 96 -13.66 -4.75 18.58
C ASP A 96 -12.75 -3.60 19.01
N MET A 97 -11.73 -3.93 19.79
CA MET A 97 -10.80 -2.96 20.35
C MET A 97 -9.36 -3.37 20.04
N ASP A 98 -8.52 -2.36 19.86
CA ASP A 98 -7.08 -2.54 19.67
C ASP A 98 -6.31 -1.41 20.37
N VAL A 99 -5.02 -1.65 20.61
CA VAL A 99 -4.11 -0.72 21.27
C VAL A 99 -2.93 -0.46 20.35
N LEU A 100 -2.73 0.80 19.98
CA LEU A 100 -1.62 1.22 19.13
C LEU A 100 -0.65 2.10 19.92
N GLN A 101 0.63 1.99 19.61
CA GLN A 101 1.66 2.83 20.18
C GLN A 101 2.37 3.60 19.07
N ASP A 102 2.57 4.89 19.30
CA ASP A 102 3.35 5.76 18.42
C ASP A 102 4.18 6.73 19.26
N GLY A 103 5.50 6.56 19.19
CA GLY A 103 6.45 7.24 20.07
C GLY A 103 6.12 7.02 21.56
N GLN A 104 5.77 8.09 22.26
CA GLN A 104 5.42 8.07 23.68
C GLN A 104 3.90 8.06 23.93
N THR A 105 3.09 7.97 22.87
CA THR A 105 1.63 8.00 22.98
C THR A 105 1.06 6.60 22.76
N THR A 106 0.10 6.22 23.59
CA THR A 106 -0.66 4.96 23.44
C THR A 106 -2.12 5.30 23.16
N TYR A 107 -2.66 4.72 22.09
CA TYR A 107 -4.02 4.94 21.62
C TYR A 107 -4.85 3.69 21.90
N VAL A 108 -6.05 3.86 22.46
CA VAL A 108 -7.05 2.80 22.59
C VAL A 108 -8.15 3.07 21.59
N LEU A 109 -8.42 2.09 20.73
CA LEU A 109 -9.40 2.20 19.65
C LEU A 109 -10.56 1.25 19.91
N GLN A 110 -11.74 1.66 19.47
CA GLN A 110 -12.92 0.81 19.44
C GLN A 110 -13.64 1.00 18.11
N LEU A 111 -13.96 -0.10 17.41
CA LEU A 111 -14.68 -0.04 16.16
C LEU A 111 -16.13 0.36 16.42
N GLY A 112 -16.52 1.58 16.03
CA GLY A 112 -17.87 2.09 16.25
C GLY A 112 -18.91 1.60 15.24
N SER A 113 -18.52 1.44 13.96
CA SER A 113 -19.42 0.96 12.91
C SER A 113 -18.66 0.39 11.71
N ILE A 114 -19.31 -0.46 10.94
CA ILE A 114 -18.83 -0.96 9.64
C ILE A 114 -19.89 -0.57 8.60
N ALA A 115 -19.49 0.27 7.63
CA ALA A 115 -20.35 0.65 6.52
C ALA A 115 -19.93 -0.08 5.23
N PRO A 116 -20.88 -0.52 4.39
CA PRO A 116 -20.56 -1.07 3.08
C PRO A 116 -19.93 0.01 2.18
N SER A 117 -19.08 -0.42 1.25
CA SER A 117 -18.56 0.48 0.23
C SER A 117 -19.72 0.95 -0.66
N PRO A 118 -19.90 2.27 -0.88
CA PRO A 118 -20.92 2.76 -1.79
C PRO A 118 -20.65 2.24 -3.21
N ALA A 119 -21.62 1.54 -3.79
CA ALA A 119 -21.53 1.00 -5.16
C ALA A 119 -21.30 2.08 -6.23
N ASP A 120 -21.65 3.33 -5.90
CA ASP A 120 -21.55 4.50 -6.78
C ASP A 120 -20.44 5.47 -6.34
N SER A 121 -19.50 5.02 -5.50
CA SER A 121 -18.33 5.84 -5.17
C SER A 121 -17.54 6.16 -6.45
N ALA A 122 -16.99 7.38 -6.53
CA ALA A 122 -16.29 7.85 -7.72
C ALA A 122 -15.17 6.89 -8.18
N ASP A 123 -14.50 6.23 -7.24
CA ASP A 123 -13.45 5.26 -7.52
C ASP A 123 -14.01 3.95 -8.11
N VAL A 124 -15.15 3.45 -7.61
CA VAL A 124 -15.83 2.27 -8.16
C VAL A 124 -16.36 2.56 -9.56
N VAL A 125 -16.90 3.76 -9.79
CA VAL A 125 -17.36 4.19 -11.12
C VAL A 125 -16.17 4.27 -12.08
N LYS A 126 -15.07 4.92 -11.70
CA LYS A 126 -13.85 4.99 -12.52
C LYS A 126 -13.30 3.61 -12.87
N ALA A 127 -13.20 2.71 -11.88
CA ALA A 127 -12.72 1.35 -12.10
C ALA A 127 -13.65 0.57 -13.04
N ARG A 128 -14.97 0.70 -12.89
CA ARG A 128 -15.96 0.07 -13.78
C ARG A 128 -15.82 0.60 -15.21
N THR A 129 -15.71 1.91 -15.39
CA THR A 129 -15.55 2.53 -16.71
C THR A 129 -14.26 2.09 -17.39
N ALA A 130 -13.13 2.07 -16.68
CA ALA A 130 -11.86 1.61 -17.24
C ALA A 130 -11.92 0.14 -17.71
N LEU A 131 -12.58 -0.73 -16.94
CA LEU A 131 -12.80 -2.13 -17.33
C LEU A 131 -13.73 -2.25 -18.55
N GLN A 132 -14.77 -1.43 -18.63
CA GLN A 132 -15.67 -1.39 -19.80
C GLN A 132 -14.96 -0.93 -21.07
N ASP A 133 -14.11 0.09 -20.96
CA ASP A 133 -13.34 0.61 -22.10
C ASP A 133 -12.33 -0.44 -22.60
N GLN A 134 -11.61 -1.11 -21.69
CA GLN A 134 -10.69 -2.20 -22.05
C GLN A 134 -11.42 -3.37 -22.72
N ALA A 135 -12.57 -3.79 -22.18
CA ALA A 135 -13.37 -4.85 -22.78
C ALA A 135 -13.88 -4.47 -24.17
N SER A 136 -14.32 -3.23 -24.37
CA SER A 136 -14.81 -2.74 -25.65
C SER A 136 -13.71 -2.67 -26.71
N GLN A 137 -12.50 -2.25 -26.32
CA GLN A 137 -11.33 -2.24 -27.21
C GLN A 137 -10.91 -3.66 -27.61
N GLY A 138 -10.84 -4.59 -26.65
CA GLY A 138 -10.54 -6.00 -26.94
C GLY A 138 -11.53 -6.62 -27.91
N LEU A 139 -12.83 -6.44 -27.67
CA LEU A 139 -13.89 -6.91 -28.57
C LEU A 139 -13.78 -6.30 -29.99
N ALA A 140 -13.40 -5.03 -30.10
CA ALA A 140 -13.21 -4.37 -31.40
C ALA A 140 -12.00 -4.96 -32.15
N THR A 141 -10.88 -5.20 -31.46
CA THR A 141 -9.70 -5.85 -32.03
C THR A 141 -10.01 -7.27 -32.48
N ASP A 142 -10.63 -8.08 -31.62
CA ASP A 142 -11.00 -9.46 -31.94
C ASP A 142 -11.96 -9.51 -33.14
N SER A 143 -12.93 -8.61 -33.20
CA SER A 143 -13.86 -8.52 -34.33
C SER A 143 -13.15 -8.16 -35.63
N PHE A 144 -12.18 -7.24 -35.59
CA PHE A 144 -11.39 -6.86 -36.76
C PHE A 144 -10.49 -8.01 -37.24
N GLU A 145 -9.83 -8.74 -36.34
CA GLU A 145 -9.00 -9.90 -36.68
C GLU A 145 -9.84 -11.06 -37.25
N LEU A 146 -11.01 -11.34 -36.67
CA LEU A 146 -11.94 -12.33 -37.20
C LEU A 146 -12.46 -11.94 -38.58
N PHE A 147 -12.76 -10.67 -38.81
CA PHE A 147 -13.20 -10.19 -40.12
C PHE A 147 -12.06 -10.25 -41.16
N ALA A 148 -10.85 -9.81 -40.80
CA ALA A 148 -9.69 -9.85 -41.68
C ALA A 148 -9.29 -11.29 -42.04
N SER A 149 -9.30 -12.20 -41.07
CA SER A 149 -9.02 -13.63 -41.31
C SER A 149 -10.09 -14.30 -42.17
N ALA A 150 -11.38 -13.99 -41.95
CA ALA A 150 -12.47 -14.47 -42.80
C ALA A 150 -12.35 -13.93 -44.24
N LEU A 151 -11.99 -12.65 -44.41
CA LEU A 151 -11.80 -12.04 -45.73
C LEU A 151 -10.63 -12.68 -46.50
N VAL A 152 -9.51 -12.98 -45.83
CA VAL A 152 -8.37 -13.69 -46.42
C VAL A 152 -8.74 -15.13 -46.79
N ALA A 153 -9.56 -15.81 -45.97
CA ALA A 153 -10.02 -17.17 -46.25
C ALA A 153 -11.01 -17.24 -47.43
N ASP A 154 -11.86 -16.22 -47.60
CA ASP A 154 -12.84 -16.13 -48.68
C ASP A 154 -12.22 -15.64 -50.01
N THR A 155 -11.14 -14.87 -49.95
CA THR A 155 -10.37 -14.53 -51.15
C THR A 155 -9.61 -15.77 -51.63
N LYS A 156 -10.00 -16.29 -52.80
CA LYS A 156 -9.16 -17.21 -53.58
C LYS A 156 -7.91 -16.47 -54.05
N ILE A 157 -6.90 -16.34 -53.19
CA ILE A 157 -5.56 -15.95 -53.61
C ILE A 157 -4.99 -17.11 -54.43
N SER A 158 -5.29 -17.13 -55.73
CA SER A 158 -4.49 -17.87 -56.69
C SER A 158 -3.22 -17.06 -56.88
N LEU A 159 -2.20 -17.34 -56.07
CA LEU A 159 -0.84 -16.89 -56.36
C LEU A 159 -0.45 -17.56 -57.68
N ASP A 160 -0.53 -16.81 -58.77
CA ASP A 160 -0.22 -17.32 -60.10
C ASP A 160 1.30 -17.55 -60.15
N ASP A 161 1.73 -18.79 -59.92
CA ASP A 161 3.15 -19.21 -59.93
C ASP A 161 3.88 -18.79 -61.21
N ASN A 162 3.14 -18.51 -62.29
CA ASN A 162 3.65 -17.97 -63.54
C ASN A 162 4.15 -16.52 -63.41
N VAL A 163 3.52 -15.69 -62.59
CA VAL A 163 3.92 -14.28 -62.39
C VAL A 163 5.18 -14.19 -61.50
N ILE A 164 5.32 -15.09 -60.52
CA ILE A 164 6.54 -15.18 -59.69
C ILE A 164 7.73 -15.66 -60.53
N LYS A 165 7.53 -16.60 -61.46
CA LYS A 165 8.58 -17.04 -62.39
C LYS A 165 8.94 -15.99 -63.46
N ALA A 166 7.98 -15.15 -63.88
CA ALA A 166 8.22 -14.09 -64.87
C ALA A 166 9.16 -12.98 -64.35
N VAL A 167 8.98 -12.53 -63.10
CA VAL A 167 9.87 -11.53 -62.49
C VAL A 167 11.27 -12.09 -62.24
N ASN A 168 11.37 -13.39 -61.88
CA ASN A 168 12.68 -14.04 -61.70
C ASN A 168 13.42 -14.32 -63.02
N SER A 169 12.74 -14.26 -64.17
CA SER A 169 13.35 -14.39 -65.50
C SER A 169 13.80 -13.05 -66.11
N GLN A 170 13.40 -11.91 -65.53
CA GLN A 170 13.88 -10.58 -65.95
C GLN A 170 15.11 -10.10 -65.16
N LEU A 171 15.57 -10.87 -64.19
CA LEU A 171 16.78 -10.59 -63.40
C LEU A 171 18.01 -11.42 -63.84
N HIS A 172 17.95 -12.06 -65.01
CA HIS A 172 19.10 -12.70 -65.67
C HIS A 172 19.18 -12.34 -67.15
#